data_AF-A0A933K866-F1
#
_entry.id   AF-A0A933K866-F1
#
_cell.length_a   1.000
_cell.length_b   1.000
_cell.length_c   1.000
_cell.angle_alpha   90.00
_cell.angle_beta   90.00
_cell.angle_gamma   90.00
#
_symmetry.space_group_name_H-M   'P 1'
#
loop_
_entity.id
_entity.type
_entity.pdbx_description
1 polymer ?
#
loop_
_entity_poly.entity_id
_entity_poly.type
_entity_poly.pdbx_seq_one_letter_code
_entity_poly.pdbx_strand_id
1 'polypeptide(L)'
;MKEGTPAEAQKQELQFLALVEMLTGGAMSAMGKIANPATGEEEVDLDQARLMIDLLEMLEAKTRGNLSDREKRMLGAQLTNLRLTFVDEVERQKQKPDQKPGPEPAPERPAQAPEGKATSEAPRPQVKQEGFVDRRSGSDD
;
A
#
# COMPACT_ATOMS: atom_id res chain seq x y z
N MET A 1 -0.02 -11.06 41.19
CA MET A 1 0.08 -10.40 39.87
C MET A 1 1.22 -11.09 39.14
N LYS A 2 1.01 -11.65 37.94
CA LYS A 2 2.07 -12.35 37.21
C LYS A 2 3.00 -11.30 36.61
N GLU A 3 4.05 -10.94 37.33
CA GLU A 3 5.18 -10.22 36.73
C GLU A 3 5.83 -11.19 35.73
N GLY A 4 5.90 -10.77 34.46
CA GLY A 4 6.63 -11.51 33.44
C GLY A 4 8.11 -11.63 33.81
N THR A 5 8.77 -12.65 33.31
CA THR A 5 10.21 -12.83 33.57
C THR A 5 11.00 -11.63 33.02
N PRO A 6 12.18 -11.29 33.59
CA PRO A 6 12.99 -10.17 33.09
C PRO A 6 13.30 -10.23 31.59
N ALA A 7 13.41 -11.44 31.02
CA ALA A 7 13.61 -11.64 29.59
C ALA A 7 12.37 -11.27 28.75
N GLU A 8 11.17 -11.52 29.26
CA GLU A 8 9.92 -11.14 28.59
C GLU A 8 9.73 -9.62 28.57
N ALA A 9 10.07 -8.93 29.66
CA ALA A 9 10.02 -7.47 29.71
C ALA A 9 10.96 -6.82 28.69
N GLN A 10 12.19 -7.33 28.55
CA GLN A 10 13.12 -6.85 27.52
C GLN A 10 12.62 -7.10 26.10
N LYS A 11 12.04 -8.29 25.86
CA LYS A 11 11.43 -8.60 24.56
C LYS A 11 10.26 -7.66 24.26
N GLN A 12 9.40 -7.38 25.24
CA GLN A 12 8.27 -6.46 25.09
C GLN A 12 8.73 -5.04 24.80
N GLU A 13 9.78 -4.55 25.48
CA GLU A 13 10.37 -3.24 25.19
C GLU A 13 10.89 -3.19 23.75
N LEU A 14 11.63 -4.19 23.29
CA LEU A 14 12.08 -4.24 21.89
C LEU A 14 10.92 -4.25 20.88
N GLN A 15 9.86 -4.99 21.18
CA GLN A 15 8.65 -5.03 20.34
C GLN A 15 7.92 -3.69 20.31
N PHE A 16 7.84 -3.00 21.45
CA PHE A 16 7.26 -1.66 21.53
C PHE A 16 8.05 -0.67 20.69
N LEU A 17 9.38 -0.66 20.80
CA LEU A 17 10.22 0.23 20.00
C LEU A 17 10.10 -0.08 18.51
N ALA A 18 10.04 -1.36 18.12
CA ALA A 18 9.81 -1.75 16.74
C ALA A 18 8.44 -1.27 16.21
N LEU A 19 7.39 -1.31 17.03
CA LEU A 19 6.07 -0.79 16.67
C LEU A 19 6.10 0.73 16.44
N VAL A 20 6.75 1.47 17.33
CA VAL A 20 6.92 2.93 17.19
C VAL A 20 7.70 3.26 15.92
N GLU A 21 8.76 2.52 15.62
CA GLU A 21 9.57 2.71 14.41
C GLU A 21 8.76 2.41 13.15
N MET A 22 7.94 1.35 13.15
CA MET A 22 7.07 1.00 12.02
C MET A 22 6.07 2.12 11.71
N LEU A 23 5.40 2.67 12.73
CA LEU A 23 4.46 3.78 12.57
C LEU A 23 5.18 5.06 12.10
N THR A 24 6.37 5.31 12.63
CA THR A 24 7.22 6.46 12.22
C THR A 24 7.61 6.34 10.75
N GLY A 25 8.10 5.17 10.32
CA GLY A 25 8.45 4.89 8.93
C GLY A 25 7.25 5.04 7.99
N GLY A 26 6.07 4.56 8.41
CA GLY A 26 4.82 4.74 7.67
C GLY A 26 4.44 6.22 7.49
N ALA A 27 4.55 7.02 8.55
CA ALA A 27 4.29 8.46 8.47
C ALA A 27 5.29 9.17 7.54
N MET A 28 6.59 8.84 7.65
CA MET A 28 7.63 9.41 6.78
C MET A 28 7.45 9.03 5.32
N SER A 29 7.06 7.78 5.05
CA SER A 29 6.73 7.32 3.70
C SER A 29 5.52 8.06 3.14
N ALA A 30 4.46 8.23 3.93
CA ALA A 30 3.26 8.97 3.53
C ALA A 30 3.53 10.46 3.32
N MET A 31 4.52 11.04 4.00
CA MET A 31 5.01 12.40 3.73
C MET A 31 5.93 12.50 2.49
N GLY A 32 6.12 11.41 1.73
CA GLY A 32 7.01 11.36 0.57
C GLY A 32 8.50 11.50 0.94
N LYS A 33 8.90 11.29 2.20
CA LYS A 33 10.30 11.35 2.64
C LYS A 33 11.06 10.06 2.35
N ILE A 34 10.34 8.99 2.04
CA ILE A 34 10.87 7.69 1.67
C ILE A 34 10.23 7.32 0.34
N ALA A 35 11.05 7.16 -0.70
CA ALA A 35 10.57 6.72 -2.01
C ALA A 35 10.01 5.29 -1.91
N ASN A 36 8.85 5.05 -2.50
CA ASN A 36 8.27 3.72 -2.53
C ASN A 36 9.15 2.82 -3.43
N PRO A 37 9.75 1.73 -2.90
CA PRO A 37 10.66 0.88 -3.69
C PRO A 37 9.95 0.10 -4.81
N ALA A 38 8.62 -0.04 -4.75
CA ALA A 38 7.84 -0.74 -5.76
C ALA A 38 7.44 0.15 -6.94
N THR A 39 7.11 1.42 -6.69
CA THR A 39 6.66 2.35 -7.74
C THR A 39 7.74 3.35 -8.15
N GLY A 40 8.74 3.60 -7.30
CA GLY A 40 9.72 4.67 -7.47
C GLY A 40 9.13 6.08 -7.30
N GLU A 41 7.86 6.18 -6.93
CA GLU A 41 7.15 7.45 -6.81
C GLU A 41 7.13 7.94 -5.36
N GLU A 42 7.41 9.23 -5.18
CA GLU A 42 7.24 9.96 -3.92
C GLU A 42 5.80 10.49 -3.87
N GLU A 43 4.86 9.61 -3.55
CA GLU A 43 3.47 10.02 -3.33
C GLU A 43 3.32 10.62 -1.93
N VAL A 44 2.74 11.81 -1.85
CA VAL A 44 2.48 12.50 -0.59
C VAL A 44 1.00 12.34 -0.23
N ASP A 45 0.75 11.54 0.79
CA ASP A 45 -0.54 11.34 1.42
C ASP A 45 -0.49 11.90 2.85
N LEU A 46 -0.92 13.16 2.98
CA LEU A 46 -0.94 13.85 4.27
C LEU A 46 -2.00 13.28 5.23
N ASP A 47 -3.09 12.73 4.70
CA ASP A 47 -4.14 12.15 5.54
C ASP A 47 -3.62 10.87 6.20
N GLN A 48 -2.92 10.04 5.43
CA GLN A 48 -2.26 8.84 5.95
C GLN A 48 -1.12 9.19 6.91
N ALA A 49 -0.31 10.21 6.61
CA ALA A 49 0.73 10.67 7.53
C ALA A 49 0.14 11.13 8.86
N ARG A 50 -0.96 11.90 8.82
CA ARG A 50 -1.68 12.36 10.01
C ARG A 50 -2.24 11.21 10.83
N LEU A 51 -2.86 10.22 10.18
CA LEU A 51 -3.38 9.03 10.86
C LEU A 51 -2.28 8.33 11.68
N MET A 52 -1.08 8.17 11.11
CA MET A 52 0.04 7.53 11.80
C MET A 52 0.52 8.35 13.01
N ILE A 53 0.56 9.68 12.90
CA ILE A 53 0.87 10.58 14.02
C ILE A 53 -0.20 10.45 15.11
N ASP A 54 -1.49 10.48 14.75
CA ASP A 54 -2.60 10.35 15.69
C ASP A 54 -2.56 8.99 16.42
N LEU A 55 -2.15 7.91 15.74
CA LEU A 55 -1.94 6.59 16.34
C LEU A 55 -0.79 6.60 17.36
N LEU A 56 0.32 7.25 17.07
CA LEU A 56 1.44 7.41 18.01
C LEU A 56 1.04 8.27 19.23
N GLU A 57 0.25 9.32 19.04
CA GLU A 57 -0.28 10.15 20.12
C GLU A 57 -1.24 9.37 21.02
N MET A 58 -2.14 8.59 20.40
CA MET A 58 -3.03 7.69 21.11
C MET A 58 -2.23 6.65 21.91
N LEU A 59 -1.17 6.09 21.32
CA LEU A 59 -0.29 5.14 22.00
C LEU A 59 0.37 5.77 23.23
N GLU A 60 0.93 6.98 23.11
CA GLU A 60 1.48 7.73 24.25
C GLU A 60 0.44 7.91 25.36
N ALA A 61 -0.77 8.35 25.00
CA ALA A 61 -1.84 8.60 25.95
C ALA A 61 -2.33 7.32 26.65
N LYS A 62 -2.50 6.22 25.91
CA LYS A 62 -3.01 4.94 26.44
C LYS A 62 -1.96 4.16 27.23
N THR A 63 -0.68 4.35 26.94
CA THR A 63 0.42 3.64 27.62
C THR A 63 1.07 4.46 28.74
N ARG A 64 0.58 5.69 28.98
CA ARG A 64 1.10 6.57 30.03
C ARG A 64 1.10 5.87 31.39
N GLY A 65 2.27 5.88 32.04
CA GLY A 65 2.50 5.21 33.33
C GLY A 65 3.04 3.77 33.20
N ASN A 66 2.93 3.15 32.03
CA ASN A 66 3.48 1.83 31.75
C ASN A 66 4.79 1.87 30.95
N LEU A 67 5.16 3.02 30.40
CA LEU A 67 6.36 3.18 29.58
C LEU A 67 7.64 3.28 30.43
N SER A 68 8.69 2.59 29.99
CA SER A 68 10.07 2.76 30.44
C SER A 68 10.59 4.16 30.07
N ASP A 69 11.66 4.62 30.72
CA ASP A 69 12.26 5.92 30.38
C ASP A 69 12.81 5.96 28.96
N ARG A 70 13.27 4.81 28.45
CA ARG A 70 13.76 4.68 27.08
C ARG A 70 12.60 4.77 26.09
N GLU A 71 11.50 4.07 26.35
CA GLU A 71 10.29 4.10 25.52
C GLU A 71 9.69 5.50 25.46
N LYS A 72 9.53 6.17 26.61
CA LYS A 72 9.04 7.55 26.69
C LYS A 72 9.89 8.51 25.85
N ARG A 73 11.22 8.44 25.99
CA ARG A 73 12.14 9.32 25.26
C ARG A 73 12.06 9.09 23.76
N MET A 74 12.05 7.83 23.33
CA MET A 74 11.98 7.51 21.90
C MET A 74 10.64 7.95 21.31
N LEU A 75 9.51 7.59 21.93
CA LEU A 75 8.18 7.96 21.45
C LEU A 75 8.00 9.48 21.39
N GLY A 76 8.38 10.20 22.43
CA GLY A 76 8.27 11.66 22.47
C GLY A 76 9.18 12.35 21.42
N ALA A 77 10.39 11.82 21.20
CA ALA A 77 11.28 12.32 20.16
C ALA A 77 10.70 12.12 18.76
N GLN A 78 10.18 10.92 18.47
CA GLN A 78 9.56 10.62 17.17
C GLN A 78 8.31 11.47 16.93
N LEU A 79 7.41 11.58 17.91
CA LEU A 79 6.22 12.45 17.81
C LEU A 79 6.58 13.90 17.53
N THR A 80 7.59 14.44 18.22
CA THR A 80 8.03 15.82 18.02
C THR A 80 8.57 16.01 16.60
N ASN A 81 9.44 15.11 16.14
CA ASN A 81 10.03 15.17 14.81
C ASN A 81 8.97 15.05 13.70
N LEU A 82 8.05 14.09 13.84
CA LEU A 82 6.99 13.86 12.86
C LEU A 82 6.04 15.04 12.75
N ARG A 83 5.63 15.65 13.88
CA ARG A 83 4.76 16.83 13.86
C ARG A 83 5.41 18.03 13.17
N LEU A 84 6.69 18.28 13.43
CA LEU A 84 7.43 19.34 12.74
C LEU A 84 7.52 19.07 11.24
N THR A 85 7.94 17.85 10.87
CA THR A 85 8.05 17.43 9.47
C THR A 85 6.70 17.51 8.75
N PHE A 86 5.61 17.12 9.41
CA PHE A 86 4.27 17.16 8.87
C PHE A 86 3.80 18.59 8.59
N VAL A 87 4.03 19.52 9.53
CA VAL A 87 3.68 20.94 9.32
C VAL A 87 4.47 21.51 8.14
N ASP A 88 5.78 21.26 8.07
CA ASP A 88 6.62 21.71 6.96
C ASP A 88 6.14 21.13 5.61
N GLU A 89 5.71 19.87 5.62
CA GLU A 89 5.16 19.18 4.45
C GLU A 89 3.82 19.79 4.01
N VAL A 90 2.89 20.01 4.95
CA VAL A 90 1.60 20.66 4.70
C VAL A 90 1.80 22.05 4.09
N GLU A 91 2.72 22.84 4.62
CA GLU A 91 3.03 24.17 4.08
C GLU A 91 3.66 24.09 2.68
N ARG A 92 4.47 23.06 2.39
CA ARG A 92 5.01 22.84 1.04
C ARG A 92 3.93 22.43 0.04
N GLN A 93 3.01 21.55 0.42
CA GLN A 93 1.93 21.07 -0.46
C GLN A 93 0.95 22.20 -0.82
N LYS A 94 0.65 23.12 0.11
CA LYS A 94 -0.13 24.33 -0.18
C LYS A 94 0.48 25.21 -1.28
N GLN A 95 1.80 25.16 -1.45
CA GLN A 95 2.54 25.93 -2.46
C GLN A 95 2.66 25.20 -3.81
N LYS A 96 2.28 23.92 -3.89
CA LYS A 96 2.32 23.09 -5.11
C LYS A 96 0.96 22.40 -5.33
N PRO A 97 -0.05 23.10 -5.88
CA PRO A 97 -1.42 22.56 -5.98
C PRO A 97 -1.60 21.37 -6.95
N ASP A 98 -0.60 21.04 -7.76
CA ASP A 98 -0.75 20.15 -8.93
C ASP A 98 -0.30 18.69 -8.73
N GLN A 99 0.07 18.27 -7.52
CA GLN A 99 0.26 16.82 -7.26
C GLN A 99 -1.11 16.18 -7.00
N LYS A 100 -1.73 15.71 -8.09
CA LYS A 100 -2.96 14.90 -8.04
C LYS A 100 -2.77 13.74 -7.06
N PRO A 101 -3.79 13.41 -6.22
CA PRO A 101 -3.82 12.15 -5.50
C PRO A 101 -3.61 11.01 -6.51
N GLY A 102 -2.73 10.06 -6.19
CA GLY A 102 -2.60 8.84 -6.97
C GLY A 102 -3.95 8.15 -7.11
N PRO A 103 -4.12 7.33 -8.17
CA PRO A 103 -5.41 6.77 -8.51
C PRO A 103 -6.00 6.01 -7.32
N GLU A 104 -7.13 6.52 -6.85
CA GLU A 104 -8.12 5.85 -6.01
C GLU A 104 -8.08 4.35 -6.30
N PRO A 105 -7.88 3.46 -5.30
CA PRO A 105 -7.90 2.02 -5.56
C PRO A 105 -9.26 1.69 -6.17
N ALA A 106 -9.24 1.35 -7.47
CA ALA A 106 -10.43 1.03 -8.22
C ALA A 106 -11.24 0.00 -7.42
N PRO A 107 -12.58 0.16 -7.31
CA PRO A 107 -13.39 -0.77 -6.53
C PRO A 107 -13.12 -2.18 -7.05
N GLU A 108 -12.64 -3.04 -6.15
CA GLU A 108 -12.41 -4.45 -6.40
C GLU A 108 -13.66 -5.02 -7.06
N ARG A 109 -13.55 -5.35 -8.35
CA ARG A 109 -14.59 -6.12 -9.03
C ARG A 109 -14.76 -7.42 -8.25
N PRO A 110 -15.97 -7.79 -7.81
CA PRO A 110 -16.16 -9.07 -7.15
C PRO A 110 -15.75 -10.17 -8.11
N ALA A 111 -14.77 -10.97 -7.68
CA ALA A 111 -14.38 -12.19 -8.37
C ALA A 111 -15.64 -13.07 -8.55
N GLN A 112 -16.12 -13.21 -9.78
CA GLN A 112 -17.08 -14.26 -10.11
C GLN A 112 -16.38 -15.61 -9.94
N ALA A 113 -16.80 -16.35 -8.93
CA ALA A 113 -16.49 -17.76 -8.75
C ALA A 113 -17.01 -18.58 -9.96
N PRO A 114 -16.34 -19.67 -10.36
CA PRO A 114 -16.77 -20.47 -11.49
C PRO A 114 -17.92 -21.38 -11.06
N GLU A 115 -19.14 -21.08 -11.51
CA GLU A 115 -20.25 -22.04 -11.45
C GLU A 115 -20.10 -23.04 -12.60
N GLY A 116 -19.97 -24.33 -12.24
CA GLY A 116 -20.01 -25.41 -13.20
C GLY A 116 -21.40 -25.57 -13.82
N LYS A 117 -21.43 -25.88 -15.11
CA LYS A 117 -22.44 -26.73 -15.74
C LYS A 117 -21.82 -27.42 -16.95
N ALA A 118 -21.67 -28.73 -16.83
CA ALA A 118 -21.46 -29.63 -17.94
C ALA A 118 -22.69 -29.61 -18.86
N THR A 119 -22.48 -29.60 -20.18
CA THR A 119 -23.14 -30.50 -21.15
C THR A 119 -22.64 -30.26 -22.59
N SER A 120 -22.26 -31.39 -23.21
CA SER A 120 -22.43 -31.80 -24.61
C SER A 120 -21.72 -31.11 -25.78
N GLU A 121 -21.20 -32.02 -26.62
CA GLU A 121 -21.09 -31.96 -28.09
C GLU A 121 -19.89 -31.29 -28.76
N ALA A 122 -18.99 -32.15 -29.24
CA ALA A 122 -18.14 -31.89 -30.40
C ALA A 122 -18.99 -31.85 -31.69
N PRO A 123 -18.57 -31.07 -32.69
CA PRO A 123 -18.04 -31.73 -33.87
C PRO A 123 -16.77 -31.09 -34.44
N ARG A 124 -15.99 -31.93 -35.13
CA ARG A 124 -14.75 -31.61 -35.84
C ARG A 124 -15.00 -30.57 -36.96
N PRO A 125 -14.14 -29.55 -37.15
CA PRO A 125 -14.22 -28.67 -38.31
C PRO A 125 -13.57 -29.30 -39.55
N GLN A 126 -14.32 -29.34 -40.65
CA GLN A 126 -13.83 -29.57 -42.02
C GLN A 126 -12.99 -28.37 -42.48
N VAL A 127 -11.80 -28.63 -43.00
CA VAL A 127 -10.95 -27.64 -43.66
C VAL A 127 -11.40 -27.49 -45.11
N LYS A 128 -11.87 -26.29 -45.48
CA LYS A 128 -11.99 -25.83 -46.88
C LYS A 128 -11.32 -24.46 -46.99
N GLN A 129 -10.24 -24.40 -47.74
CA GLN A 129 -9.48 -23.23 -48.21
C GLN A 129 -8.59 -23.80 -49.33
N GLU A 130 -8.44 -23.27 -50.54
CA GLU A 130 -8.57 -21.95 -51.16
C GLU A 130 -8.87 -22.20 -52.66
N GLY A 131 -9.60 -21.34 -53.38
CA GLY A 131 -9.04 -20.10 -53.91
C GLY A 131 -8.47 -20.32 -55.32
N PHE A 132 -9.37 -20.34 -56.31
CA PHE A 132 -9.25 -19.67 -57.61
C PHE A 132 -7.83 -19.51 -58.22
N VAL A 133 -7.52 -20.32 -59.24
CA VAL A 133 -6.55 -19.94 -60.29
C VAL A 133 -7.22 -20.12 -61.66
N ASP A 134 -7.36 -18.97 -62.31
CA ASP A 134 -7.90 -18.72 -63.63
C ASP A 134 -7.00 -19.32 -64.74
N ARG A 135 -7.63 -19.93 -65.77
CA ARG A 135 -7.20 -19.96 -67.19
C ARG A 135 -7.97 -21.02 -67.96
N ARG A 136 -9.12 -20.63 -68.51
CA ARG A 136 -9.59 -21.13 -69.80
C ARG A 136 -10.20 -19.96 -70.56
N SER A 137 -9.37 -19.25 -71.32
CA SER A 137 -9.82 -18.75 -72.62
C SER A 137 -10.21 -20.00 -73.44
N GLY A 138 -11.35 -20.09 -74.13
CA GLY A 138 -11.78 -19.19 -75.21
C GLY A 138 -10.71 -19.30 -76.29
N SER A 139 -10.83 -20.02 -77.40
CA SER A 139 -11.85 -19.90 -78.45
C SER A 139 -11.30 -20.70 -79.64
N ASP A 140 -12.10 -21.57 -80.26
CA ASP A 140 -12.53 -21.46 -81.66
C ASP A 140 -11.59 -22.16 -82.67
N ASP A 141 -12.23 -22.91 -83.59
CA ASP A 141 -11.75 -23.66 -84.79
C ASP A 141 -10.73 -24.81 -84.65
#